data_AF-A0A0F9KB29-F1
#
_entry.id   AF-A0A0F9KB29-F1
#
_cell.length_a   1.000
_cell.length_b   1.000
_cell.length_c   1.000
_cell.angle_alpha   90.00
_cell.angle_beta   90.00
_cell.angle_gamma   90.00
#
_symmetry.space_group_name_H-M   'P 1'
#
loop_
_entity.id
_entity.type
_entity.pdbx_description
1 polymer ?
#
loop_
_entity_poly.entity_id
_entity_poly.type
_entity_poly.pdbx_seq_one_letter_code
_entity_poly.pdbx_strand_id
1 'polypeptide(L)'
;MTTFTMGKITIVCEGKLRRGGFKHEATLLRNGVQRDFAKCLYVNRTWERFTFNSVLQKLLGKTDAMTKRQKTLFKKKYFRLHQI
;
A
#
# COMPACT_ATOMS: atom_id res chain seq x y z
N MET A 1 -10.09 5.72 1.64
CA MET A 1 -8.98 5.33 2.53
C MET A 1 -9.15 3.87 2.83
N THR A 2 -8.10 3.07 2.68
CA THR A 2 -8.14 1.61 2.87
C THR A 2 -7.02 1.18 3.81
N THR A 3 -7.35 0.45 4.87
CA THR A 3 -6.38 0.05 5.89
C THR A 3 -6.25 -1.46 5.94
N PHE A 4 -5.02 -1.96 5.96
CA PHE A 4 -4.70 -3.38 6.06
C PHE A 4 -3.94 -3.66 7.35
N THR A 5 -4.50 -4.52 8.21
CA THR A 5 -3.86 -4.94 9.46
C THR A 5 -3.43 -6.40 9.40
N MET A 6 -2.23 -6.68 9.89
CA MET A 6 -1.68 -8.02 10.03
C MET A 6 -0.83 -8.09 11.31
N GLY A 7 -1.46 -8.51 12.40
CA GLY A 7 -0.85 -8.52 13.73
C GLY A 7 -0.39 -7.12 14.14
N LYS A 8 0.92 -6.96 14.36
CA LYS A 8 1.56 -5.70 14.76
C LYS A 8 1.82 -4.72 13.62
N ILE A 9 1.51 -5.09 12.37
CA ILE A 9 1.77 -4.28 11.18
C ILE A 9 0.46 -3.75 10.63
N THR A 10 0.41 -2.47 10.34
CA THR A 10 -0.73 -1.78 9.74
C THR A 10 -0.25 -1.00 8.53
N ILE A 11 -0.86 -1.21 7.37
CA ILE A 11 -0.60 -0.43 6.16
C ILE A 11 -1.84 0.40 5.87
N VAL A 12 -1.68 1.72 5.87
CA VAL A 12 -2.75 2.68 5.58
C VAL A 12 -2.55 3.21 4.16
N CYS A 13 -3.51 2.95 3.27
CA CYS A 13 -3.52 3.41 1.90
C CYS A 13 -4.52 4.55 1.70
N GLU A 14 -4.06 5.64 1.11
CA GLU A 14 -4.87 6.83 0.83
C GLU A 14 -4.75 7.22 -0.64
N GLY A 15 -5.90 7.47 -1.27
CA GLY A 15 -5.96 8.14 -2.56
C GLY A 15 -6.27 9.61 -2.35
N LYS A 16 -5.50 10.51 -2.96
CA LYS A 16 -5.72 11.96 -2.90
C LYS A 16 -5.75 12.53 -4.31
N LEU A 17 -6.78 13.32 -4.60
CA LEU A 17 -6.90 14.06 -5.86
C LEU A 17 -5.87 15.20 -5.88
N ARG A 18 -5.34 15.50 -7.08
CA ARG A 18 -4.51 16.67 -7.35
C ARG A 18 -5.06 17.38 -8.59
N ARG A 19 -4.71 18.66 -8.77
CA ARG A 19 -5.18 19.50 -9.90
C ARG A 19 -4.97 18.90 -11.29
N GLY A 20 -4.06 17.94 -11.47
CA GLY A 20 -3.79 17.28 -12.76
C GLY A 20 -3.70 15.75 -12.68
N GLY A 21 -4.41 15.12 -11.74
CA GLY A 21 -4.43 13.66 -11.60
C GLY A 21 -4.77 13.20 -10.19
N PHE A 22 -4.25 12.04 -9.79
CA PHE A 22 -4.40 11.55 -8.43
C PHE A 22 -3.11 10.89 -7.93
N LYS A 23 -2.92 10.87 -6.61
CA LYS A 23 -1.79 10.21 -5.96
C LYS A 23 -2.29 9.14 -5.00
N HIS A 24 -1.55 8.05 -4.92
CA HIS A 24 -1.71 7.05 -3.88
C HIS A 24 -0.55 7.15 -2.90
N GLU A 25 -0.87 7.08 -1.62
CA GLU A 25 0.05 7.11 -0.50
C GLU A 25 -0.18 5.84 0.32
N ALA A 26 0.90 5.18 0.73
CA ALA A 26 0.87 4.02 1.59
C ALA A 26 1.83 4.21 2.75
N THR A 27 1.31 4.15 3.97
CA THR A 27 2.04 4.34 5.22
C THR A 27 2.08 3.02 5.96
N LEU A 28 3.29 2.52 6.26
CA LEU A 28 3.49 1.34 7.08
C LEU A 28 3.73 1.76 8.54
N LEU A 29 2.86 1.28 9.41
CA LEU A 29 2.93 1.40 10.85
C LEU A 29 3.30 0.02 11.43
N ARG A 30 4.22 -0.01 12.40
CA ARG A 30 4.53 -1.20 13.19
C ARG A 30 4.39 -0.83 14.67
N ASN A 31 3.49 -1.52 15.38
CA ASN A 31 3.08 -1.16 16.74
C ASN A 31 2.59 0.30 16.85
N GLY A 32 1.82 0.77 15.86
CA GLY A 32 1.34 2.16 15.83
C GLY A 32 2.39 3.22 15.44
N VAL A 33 3.67 2.86 15.34
CA VAL A 33 4.75 3.78 14.94
C VAL A 33 4.98 3.70 13.44
N GLN A 34 5.01 4.83 12.75
CA GLN A 34 5.36 4.90 11.34
C GLN A 34 6.81 4.44 11.12
N ARG A 35 6.96 3.44 10.25
CA ARG A 35 8.27 2.90 9.85
C ARG A 35 8.61 3.24 8.43
N ASP A 36 7.63 3.22 7.53
CA ASP A 36 7.87 3.46 6.12
C ASP A 36 6.71 4.19 5.45
N PHE A 37 7.04 4.81 4.32
CA PHE A 37 6.10 5.54 3.50
C PHE A 37 6.45 5.42 2.02
N ALA A 38 5.44 5.22 1.19
CA ALA A 38 5.55 5.22 -0.26
C ALA A 38 4.44 6.07 -0.89
N LYS A 39 4.76 6.71 -2.01
CA LYS A 39 3.80 7.42 -2.84
C LYS A 39 3.99 7.11 -4.32
N CYS A 40 2.88 7.09 -5.04
CA CYS A 40 2.81 7.00 -6.50
C CYS A 40 1.88 8.09 -7.03
N LEU A 41 2.33 8.78 -8.08
CA LEU A 41 1.52 9.77 -8.81
C LEU A 41 1.03 9.15 -10.11
N TYR A 42 -0.22 9.44 -10.45
CA TYR A 42 -0.84 8.99 -11.68
C TYR A 42 -1.47 10.20 -12.37
N VAL A 43 -0.97 10.50 -13.56
CA VAL A 43 -1.49 11.60 -14.38
C VAL A 43 -2.66 11.11 -15.24
N ASN A 44 -2.56 9.89 -15.81
CA ASN A 44 -3.53 9.36 -16.78
C ASN A 44 -3.97 7.89 -16.55
N ARG A 45 -3.95 7.35 -15.31
CA ARG A 45 -4.28 5.93 -15.05
C ARG A 45 -5.47 5.74 -14.12
N THR A 46 -6.68 5.48 -14.60
CA THR A 46 -7.88 5.39 -13.75
C THR A 46 -8.02 4.08 -12.95
N TRP A 47 -7.55 2.94 -13.48
CA TRP A 47 -7.66 1.62 -12.84
C TRP A 47 -6.89 1.50 -11.52
N GLU A 48 -5.76 2.20 -11.41
CA GLU A 48 -4.92 2.18 -10.22
C GLU A 48 -5.57 2.84 -9.01
N ARG A 49 -6.60 3.68 -9.22
CA ARG A 49 -7.40 4.35 -8.18
C ARG A 49 -8.06 3.37 -7.22
N PHE A 50 -8.37 2.16 -7.69
CA PHE A 50 -9.15 1.18 -6.93
C PHE A 50 -8.28 0.14 -6.20
N THR A 51 -7.07 -0.13 -6.72
CA THR A 51 -6.32 -1.33 -6.32
C THR A 51 -5.00 -1.04 -5.61
N PHE A 52 -4.56 0.21 -5.41
CA PHE A 52 -3.33 0.55 -4.66
C PHE A 52 -2.07 -0.30 -4.96
N ASN A 53 -2.04 -1.06 -6.06
CA ASN A 53 -1.15 -2.21 -6.18
C ASN A 53 0.30 -1.74 -6.31
N SER A 54 0.53 -0.73 -7.15
CA SER A 54 1.87 -0.19 -7.36
C SER A 54 2.43 0.53 -6.14
N VAL A 55 1.59 1.24 -5.36
CA VAL A 55 2.08 1.89 -4.14
C VAL A 55 2.42 0.85 -3.07
N LEU A 56 1.66 -0.24 -2.99
CA LEU A 56 1.94 -1.37 -2.09
C LEU A 56 3.19 -2.13 -2.52
N GLN A 57 3.36 -2.43 -3.80
CA GLN A 57 4.58 -3.07 -4.31
C GLN A 57 5.81 -2.22 -4.04
N LYS A 58 5.71 -0.90 -4.25
CA LYS A 58 6.78 0.06 -3.95
C LYS A 58 7.11 0.09 -2.46
N LEU A 59 6.10 0.12 -1.60
CA LEU A 59 6.27 0.08 -0.14
C LEU A 59 6.96 -1.22 0.30
N LEU A 60 6.47 -2.37 -0.17
CA LEU A 60 7.01 -3.69 0.17
C LEU A 60 8.41 -3.92 -0.40
N GLY A 61 8.72 -3.33 -1.56
CA GLY A 61 10.07 -3.38 -2.15
C GLY A 61 11.08 -2.58 -1.33
N LYS A 62 10.66 -1.44 -0.76
CA LYS A 62 11.53 -0.54 0.00
C LYS A 62 11.66 -0.89 1.49
N THR A 63 10.59 -1.36 2.11
CA THR A 63 10.53 -1.48 3.58
C THR A 63 11.37 -2.63 4.12
N ASP A 64 12.22 -2.35 5.10
CA ASP A 64 12.90 -3.37 5.91
C ASP A 64 12.12 -3.73 7.17
N ALA A 65 11.01 -3.03 7.44
CA ALA A 65 10.17 -3.27 8.60
C ALA A 65 9.39 -4.60 8.52
N MET A 66 9.40 -5.27 7.37
CA MET A 66 8.76 -6.56 7.12
C MET A 66 9.77 -7.61 6.66
N THR A 67 9.68 -8.82 7.22
CA THR A 67 10.46 -9.96 6.72
C THR A 67 9.95 -10.44 5.36
N LYS A 68 10.79 -11.11 4.57
CA LYS A 68 10.40 -11.71 3.28
C LYS A 68 9.13 -12.56 3.41
N ARG A 69 9.02 -13.36 4.47
CA ARG A 69 7.83 -14.19 4.78
C ARG A 69 6.57 -13.34 4.96
N GLN A 70 6.66 -12.26 5.73
CA GLN A 70 5.53 -11.34 5.94
C GLN A 70 5.11 -10.65 4.64
N LYS A 71 6.06 -10.23 3.81
CA LYS A 71 5.78 -9.63 2.49
C LYS A 71 5.03 -10.62 1.60
N THR A 72 5.44 -11.89 1.55
CA THR A 72 4.76 -12.94 0.77
C THR A 72 3.36 -13.23 1.29
N LEU A 73 3.18 -13.34 2.62
CA LEU A 73 1.87 -13.53 3.22
C LEU A 73 0.93 -12.37 2.93
N PHE A 74 1.42 -11.14 3.01
CA PHE A 74 0.66 -9.95 2.67
C PHE A 74 0.22 -9.97 1.21
N LYS A 75 1.15 -10.24 0.28
CA LYS A 75 0.82 -10.37 -1.16
C LYS A 75 -0.25 -11.44 -1.40
N LYS A 76 -0.11 -12.62 -0.81
CA LYS A 76 -1.09 -13.71 -0.96
C LYS A 76 -2.47 -13.33 -0.42
N LYS A 77 -2.53 -12.71 0.76
CA LYS A 77 -3.79 -12.25 1.38
C LYS A 77 -4.44 -11.14 0.55
N TYR A 78 -3.64 -10.19 0.10
CA TYR A 78 -4.08 -9.08 -0.74
C TYR A 78 -4.66 -9.55 -2.07
N PHE A 79 -3.94 -10.43 -2.78
CA PHE A 79 -4.37 -10.95 -4.07
C PHE A 79 -5.65 -11.79 -3.94
N ARG A 80 -5.77 -12.60 -2.88
CA ARG A 80 -6.98 -13.39 -2.62
C ARG A 80 -8.21 -12.51 -2.34
N LEU A 81 -8.04 -11.35 -1.72
CA LEU A 81 -9.15 -10.44 -1.39
C LEU A 81 -9.60 -9.60 -2.57
N HIS A 82 -8.81 -9.48 -3.64
CA HIS A 82 -9.06 -8.55 -4.76
C HIS A 82 -9.08 -9.29 -6.12
N GLN A 83 -9.23 -10.61 -6.14
CA GLN A 83 -9.66 -11.34 -7.33
C GLN A 83 -11.15 -11.07 -7.56
N ILE A 84 -11.44 -10.31 -8.62
CA ILE A 84 -12.72 -10.34 -9.36
C ILE A 84 -12.62 -11.52 -10.32
#